data_AF-A0A3D4G075-F1
#
_entry.id   AF-A0A3D4G075-F1
#
_cell.length_a   1.000
_cell.length_b   1.000
_cell.length_c   1.000
_cell.angle_alpha   90.00
_cell.angle_beta   90.00
_cell.angle_gamma   90.00
#
_symmetry.space_group_name_H-M   'P 1'
#
loop_
_entity.id
_entity.type
_entity.pdbx_description
1 polymer ?
#
loop_
_entity_poly.entity_id
_entity_poly.type
_entity_poly.pdbx_seq_one_letter_code
_entity_poly.pdbx_strand_id
1 'polypeptide(L)'
;FQVAYLMSFATAGVPTTVALLYLAPAFVLAASGPLLGEWPSPVQIALGALSIAGVWLMVTGVREVSAEWTATGVGWGLLAGATYASYTILGRYATPRHGSTATVLHSTVSACVLLALALPLSGHSVVLPSTGQAWVLLVMFGLLTMALATSLYYDALGRIEAGRAATASTLEPVAAVVLATFLLDEGLKPRGWAGLVMVVTGVAGGYAIAASRARRDTHTDQDG
;
A
#
# COMPACT_ATOMS: atom_id res chain seq x y z
N PHE A 1 9.74 4.65 2.04
CA PHE A 1 8.66 4.21 2.94
C PHE A 1 9.09 3.11 3.91
N GLN A 2 9.70 2.00 3.47
CA GLN A 2 10.01 0.85 4.34
C GLN A 2 10.77 1.20 5.63
N VAL A 3 11.84 2.00 5.56
CA VAL A 3 12.59 2.43 6.77
C VAL A 3 11.68 3.21 7.73
N ALA A 4 10.93 4.19 7.23
CA ALA A 4 9.98 4.95 8.05
C ALA A 4 8.86 4.07 8.63
N TYR A 5 8.39 3.08 7.86
CA TYR A 5 7.40 2.11 8.34
C TYR A 5 7.96 1.30 9.52
N LEU A 6 9.19 0.77 9.40
CA LEU A 6 9.83 0.01 10.48
C LEU A 6 10.09 0.87 11.73
N MET A 7 10.50 2.12 11.56
CA MET A 7 10.71 3.05 12.69
C MET A 7 9.40 3.43 13.37
N SER A 8 8.32 3.58 12.61
CA SER A 8 6.97 3.77 13.15
C SER A 8 6.53 2.53 13.93
N PHE A 9 6.67 1.35 13.33
CA PHE A 9 6.31 0.08 13.96
C PHE A 9 7.06 -0.12 15.29
N ALA A 10 8.36 0.17 15.33
CA ALA A 10 9.18 0.04 16.52
C ALA A 10 8.79 1.01 17.66
N THR A 11 8.10 2.12 17.36
CA THR A 11 7.81 3.18 18.33
C THR A 11 6.32 3.38 18.63
N ALA A 12 5.41 2.86 17.80
CA ALA A 12 3.96 2.97 17.95
C ALA A 12 3.19 1.66 17.67
N GLY A 13 3.87 0.59 17.29
CA GLY A 13 3.27 -0.72 17.03
C GLY A 13 2.55 -0.84 15.68
N VAL A 14 2.23 -2.08 15.30
CA VAL A 14 1.61 -2.42 14.00
C VAL A 14 0.33 -1.64 13.72
N PRO A 15 -0.67 -1.59 14.63
CA PRO A 15 -1.96 -1.01 14.30
C PRO A 15 -1.82 0.45 13.87
N THR A 16 -1.13 1.26 14.68
CA THR A 16 -0.91 2.68 14.41
C THR A 16 -0.13 2.90 13.11
N THR A 17 0.94 2.12 12.89
CA THR A 17 1.73 2.22 11.65
C THR A 17 0.91 1.90 10.41
N VAL A 18 0.09 0.85 10.45
CA VAL A 18 -0.79 0.44 9.34
C VAL A 18 -1.82 1.53 9.04
N ALA A 19 -2.50 2.07 10.06
CA ALA A 19 -3.46 3.17 9.87
C ALA A 19 -2.84 4.39 9.19
N LEU A 20 -1.62 4.76 9.58
CA LEU A 20 -0.91 5.91 9.03
C LEU A 20 -0.37 5.65 7.61
N LEU A 21 0.17 4.45 7.36
CA LEU A 21 0.62 4.06 6.01
C LEU A 21 -0.55 4.12 5.03
N TYR A 22 -1.73 3.65 5.42
CA TYR A 22 -2.94 3.65 4.58
C TYR A 22 -3.65 5.01 4.49
N LEU A 23 -3.01 6.10 4.94
CA LEU A 23 -3.32 7.44 4.44
C LEU A 23 -2.71 7.70 3.06
N ALA A 24 -1.81 6.83 2.58
CA ALA A 24 -1.20 6.98 1.28
C ALA A 24 -2.19 7.11 0.11
N PRO A 25 -3.33 6.38 0.04
CA PRO A 25 -4.30 6.60 -1.03
C PRO A 25 -4.86 8.03 -1.05
N ALA A 26 -5.01 8.69 0.11
CA ALA A 26 -5.40 10.11 0.13
C ALA A 26 -4.30 11.00 -0.46
N PHE A 27 -3.03 10.75 -0.10
CA PHE A 27 -1.91 11.48 -0.67
C PHE A 27 -1.78 11.24 -2.18
N VAL A 28 -1.99 10.01 -2.65
CA VAL A 28 -2.00 9.67 -4.08
C VAL A 28 -3.13 10.39 -4.79
N LEU A 29 -4.36 10.36 -4.28
CA LEU A 29 -5.51 11.06 -4.88
C LEU A 29 -5.30 12.59 -4.93
N ALA A 30 -4.70 13.17 -3.89
CA ALA A 30 -4.40 14.60 -3.85
C ALA A 30 -3.30 14.98 -4.87
N ALA A 31 -2.31 14.12 -5.05
CA ALA A 31 -1.15 14.37 -5.91
C ALA A 31 -1.38 13.95 -7.38
N SER A 32 -2.34 13.07 -7.66
CA SER A 32 -2.54 12.48 -9.00
C SER A 32 -3.00 13.52 -10.03
N GLY A 33 -3.86 14.45 -9.65
CA GLY A 33 -4.29 15.56 -10.50
C GLY A 33 -3.14 16.43 -11.02
N PRO A 34 -2.38 17.12 -10.14
CA PRO A 34 -1.34 18.04 -10.56
C PRO A 34 -0.10 17.34 -11.17
N LEU A 35 0.27 16.15 -10.71
CA LEU A 35 1.52 15.49 -11.15
C LEU A 35 1.33 14.53 -12.33
N LEU A 36 0.15 13.91 -12.45
CA LEU A 36 -0.12 12.90 -13.49
C LEU A 36 -1.20 13.33 -14.48
N GLY A 37 -1.93 14.42 -14.21
CA GLY A 37 -3.12 14.80 -14.98
C GLY A 37 -4.34 13.93 -14.67
N GLU A 38 -4.26 13.06 -13.65
CA GLU A 38 -5.30 12.11 -13.26
C GLU A 38 -6.17 12.69 -12.14
N TRP A 39 -7.07 13.60 -12.50
CA TRP A 39 -7.97 14.23 -11.54
C TRP A 39 -9.03 13.25 -11.04
N PRO A 40 -9.09 12.97 -9.73
CA PRO A 40 -10.06 12.02 -9.21
C PRO A 40 -11.47 12.61 -9.27
N SER A 41 -12.41 11.81 -9.77
CA SER A 41 -13.82 12.17 -9.72
C SER A 41 -14.34 12.21 -8.26
N PRO A 42 -15.41 12.98 -7.96
CA PRO A 42 -15.98 13.04 -6.61
C PRO A 42 -16.33 11.66 -6.03
N VAL A 43 -16.76 10.73 -6.89
CA VAL A 43 -17.09 9.37 -6.47
C VAL A 43 -15.84 8.57 -6.11
N GLN A 44 -14.73 8.72 -6.86
CA GLN A 44 -13.45 8.11 -6.49
C GLN A 44 -12.94 8.65 -5.16
N ILE A 45 -13.10 9.96 -4.90
CA ILE A 45 -12.74 10.56 -3.61
C ILE A 45 -13.58 9.97 -2.48
N ALA A 46 -14.90 9.86 -2.66
CA ALA A 46 -15.80 9.30 -1.65
C ALA A 46 -15.47 7.83 -1.33
N LEU A 47 -15.21 7.02 -2.36
CA LEU A 47 -14.87 5.59 -2.19
C LEU A 47 -13.47 5.38 -1.62
N GLY A 48 -12.51 6.24 -2.01
CA GLY A 48 -11.19 6.27 -1.39
C GLY A 48 -11.28 6.64 0.09
N ALA A 49 -12.03 7.68 0.44
CA ALA A 49 -12.28 8.08 1.82
C ALA A 49 -12.97 6.98 2.63
N LEU A 50 -13.96 6.30 2.04
CA LEU A 50 -14.63 5.14 2.65
C LEU A 50 -13.64 4.01 2.94
N SER A 51 -12.74 3.71 2.01
CA SER A 51 -11.72 2.68 2.17
C SER A 51 -10.73 3.04 3.28
N ILE A 52 -10.25 4.29 3.31
CA ILE A 52 -9.34 4.77 4.35
C ILE A 52 -10.01 4.72 5.73
N ALA A 53 -11.25 5.21 5.84
CA ALA A 53 -12.02 5.14 7.08
C ALA A 53 -12.23 3.67 7.53
N GLY A 54 -12.48 2.78 6.58
CA GLY A 54 -12.57 1.34 6.81
C GLY A 54 -11.28 0.75 7.40
N VAL A 55 -10.11 1.08 6.85
CA VAL A 55 -8.82 0.63 7.39
C VAL A 55 -8.62 1.13 8.82
N TRP A 56 -8.89 2.41 9.10
CA TRP A 56 -8.77 2.98 10.44
C TRP A 56 -9.71 2.30 11.45
N LEU A 57 -10.95 2.02 11.04
CA LEU A 57 -11.91 1.31 11.87
C LEU A 57 -11.51 -0.16 12.10
N MET A 58 -10.94 -0.81 11.08
CA MET A 58 -10.40 -2.17 11.16
C MET A 58 -9.24 -2.25 12.15
N VAL A 59 -8.27 -1.35 12.01
CA VAL A 59 -7.07 -1.26 12.86
C VAL A 59 -7.44 -1.03 14.32
N THR A 60 -8.33 -0.08 14.60
CA THR A 60 -8.79 0.15 15.98
C THR A 60 -9.69 -0.98 16.48
N GLY A 61 -10.20 -1.82 15.58
CA GLY A 61 -11.04 -2.99 15.86
C GLY A 61 -10.28 -4.25 16.27
N VAL A 62 -8.95 -4.30 16.18
CA VAL A 62 -8.15 -5.46 16.58
C VAL A 62 -8.30 -5.74 18.08
N ARG A 63 -8.44 -7.02 18.47
CA ARG A 63 -8.67 -7.42 19.87
C ARG A 63 -7.41 -7.45 20.71
N GLU A 64 -6.35 -8.01 20.16
CA GLU A 64 -5.17 -8.43 20.93
C GLU A 64 -4.04 -7.39 20.93
N VAL A 65 -4.01 -6.50 19.92
CA VAL A 65 -2.99 -5.46 19.81
C VAL A 65 -3.64 -4.09 19.94
N SER A 66 -3.30 -3.37 21.01
CA SER A 66 -3.72 -1.98 21.19
C SER A 66 -2.95 -1.04 20.27
N ALA A 67 -3.62 -0.01 19.77
CA ALA A 67 -2.97 1.08 19.06
C ALA A 67 -2.31 2.03 20.06
N GLU A 68 -0.97 2.11 20.03
CA GLU A 68 -0.21 3.08 20.79
C GLU A 68 0.07 4.32 19.93
N TRP A 69 -0.06 5.50 20.51
CA TRP A 69 0.06 6.76 19.79
C TRP A 69 1.22 7.56 20.37
N THR A 70 2.41 7.35 19.84
CA THR A 70 3.60 8.14 20.17
C THR A 70 3.84 9.18 19.09
N ALA A 71 4.24 10.40 19.48
CA ALA A 71 4.49 11.48 18.52
C ALA A 71 5.54 11.08 17.46
N THR A 72 6.60 10.39 17.90
CA THR A 72 7.66 9.86 17.03
C THR A 72 7.11 8.82 16.05
N GLY A 73 6.33 7.84 16.53
CA GLY A 73 5.78 6.81 15.67
C GLY A 73 4.74 7.34 14.69
N VAL A 74 3.97 8.36 15.08
CA VAL A 74 3.06 9.07 14.19
C VAL A 74 3.82 9.80 13.09
N GLY A 75 4.89 10.54 13.43
CA GLY A 75 5.74 11.21 12.45
C GLY A 75 6.33 10.25 11.43
N TRP A 76 6.87 9.13 11.89
CA TRP A 76 7.39 8.08 11.01
C TRP A 76 6.31 7.41 10.16
N GLY A 77 5.13 7.17 10.72
CA GLY A 77 4.01 6.55 9.99
C GLY A 77 3.47 7.45 8.88
N LEU A 78 3.33 8.76 9.14
CA LEU A 78 2.95 9.74 8.12
C LEU A 78 4.02 9.84 7.02
N LEU A 79 5.30 9.84 7.38
CA LEU A 79 6.39 9.82 6.40
C LEU A 79 6.38 8.54 5.57
N ALA A 80 6.06 7.39 6.17
CA ALA A 80 5.88 6.14 5.46
C ALA A 80 4.75 6.24 4.43
N GLY A 81 3.57 6.74 4.83
CA GLY A 81 2.43 6.97 3.93
C GLY A 81 2.76 7.94 2.80
N ALA A 82 3.36 9.09 3.10
CA ALA A 82 3.74 10.09 2.11
C ALA A 82 4.76 9.53 1.10
N THR A 83 5.80 8.84 1.57
CA THR A 83 6.81 8.25 0.67
C THR A 83 6.28 7.05 -0.11
N TYR A 84 5.29 6.30 0.41
CA TYR A 84 4.60 5.26 -0.36
C TYR A 84 3.72 5.86 -1.45
N ALA A 85 3.08 7.01 -1.18
CA ALA A 85 2.37 7.77 -2.20
C ALA A 85 3.33 8.29 -3.28
N SER A 86 4.49 8.85 -2.91
CA SER A 86 5.52 9.25 -3.88
C SER A 86 6.00 8.08 -4.73
N TYR A 87 6.24 6.91 -4.11
CA TYR A 87 6.61 5.67 -4.81
C TYR A 87 5.53 5.27 -5.85
N THR A 88 4.25 5.42 -5.50
CA THR A 88 3.12 5.13 -6.38
C THR A 88 3.03 6.12 -7.55
N ILE A 89 3.13 7.42 -7.27
CA ILE A 89 3.07 8.47 -8.29
C ILE A 89 4.23 8.35 -9.27
N LEU A 90 5.46 8.20 -8.77
CA LEU A 90 6.65 8.01 -9.60
C LEU A 90 6.58 6.71 -10.39
N GLY A 91 6.07 5.63 -9.78
CA GLY A 91 5.81 4.37 -10.46
C GLY A 91 4.83 4.51 -11.62
N ARG A 92 3.70 5.20 -11.41
CA ARG A 92 2.71 5.52 -12.47
C ARG A 92 3.30 6.41 -13.56
N TYR A 93 4.18 7.34 -13.20
CA TYR A 93 4.86 8.18 -14.19
C TYR A 93 5.87 7.39 -15.03
N ALA A 94 6.70 6.55 -14.40
CA ALA A 94 7.79 5.85 -15.07
C ALA A 94 7.31 4.63 -15.88
N THR A 95 6.35 3.87 -15.36
CA THR A 95 5.99 2.56 -15.91
C THR A 95 5.46 2.61 -17.35
N PRO A 96 4.55 3.53 -17.73
CA PRO A 96 4.09 3.64 -19.12
C PRO A 96 5.20 4.08 -20.10
N ARG A 97 6.27 4.71 -19.61
CA ARG A 97 7.37 5.24 -20.44
C ARG A 97 8.51 4.24 -20.64
N HIS A 98 8.82 3.48 -19.59
CA HIS A 98 10.00 2.61 -19.56
C HIS A 98 9.64 1.12 -19.48
N GLY A 99 8.37 0.79 -19.25
CA GLY A 99 7.90 -0.57 -18.99
C GLY A 99 8.01 -0.95 -17.51
N SER A 100 7.20 -1.92 -17.09
CA SER A 100 7.15 -2.38 -15.69
C SER A 100 8.49 -2.96 -15.23
N THR A 101 9.08 -3.87 -16.01
CA THR A 101 10.35 -4.53 -15.66
C THR A 101 11.50 -3.55 -15.44
N ALA A 102 11.67 -2.56 -16.32
CA ALA A 102 12.71 -1.54 -16.17
C ALA A 102 12.47 -0.67 -14.93
N THR A 103 11.22 -0.33 -14.64
CA THR A 103 10.84 0.47 -13.46
C THR A 103 11.12 -0.30 -12.17
N VAL A 104 10.76 -1.58 -12.10
CA VAL A 104 11.09 -2.47 -10.97
C VAL A 104 12.60 -2.55 -10.78
N LEU A 105 13.36 -2.79 -11.86
CA LEU A 105 14.82 -2.92 -11.79
C LEU A 105 15.48 -1.64 -11.27
N HIS A 106 15.12 -0.48 -11.82
CA HIS A 106 15.64 0.81 -11.35
C HIS A 106 15.29 1.07 -9.90
N SER A 107 14.04 0.80 -9.48
CA SER A 107 13.62 1.00 -8.10
C SER A 107 14.38 0.11 -7.12
N THR A 108 14.65 -1.14 -7.53
CA THR A 108 15.34 -2.14 -6.73
C THR A 108 16.83 -1.81 -6.62
N VAL A 109 17.49 -1.51 -7.74
CA VAL A 109 18.91 -1.11 -7.76
C VAL A 109 19.11 0.16 -6.93
N SER A 110 18.24 1.16 -7.09
CA SER A 110 18.30 2.40 -6.30
C SER A 110 18.12 2.13 -4.81
N ALA A 111 17.19 1.25 -4.44
CA ALA A 111 17.00 0.85 -3.04
C ALA A 111 18.24 0.12 -2.49
N CYS A 112 18.86 -0.79 -3.25
CA CYS A 112 20.09 -1.48 -2.85
C CYS A 112 21.25 -0.49 -2.65
N VAL A 113 21.43 0.47 -3.56
CA VAL A 113 22.47 1.51 -3.44
C VAL A 113 22.23 2.38 -2.22
N LEU A 114 21.01 2.89 -2.02
CA LEU A 114 20.66 3.69 -0.85
C LEU A 114 20.87 2.92 0.45
N LEU A 115 20.49 1.64 0.49
CA LEU A 115 20.70 0.79 1.66
C LEU A 115 22.19 0.57 1.93
N ALA A 116 22.99 0.29 0.89
CA ALA A 116 24.44 0.12 1.01
C ALA A 116 25.15 1.40 1.51
N LEU A 117 24.65 2.58 1.15
CA LEU A 117 25.15 3.86 1.64
C LEU A 117 24.69 4.17 3.08
N ALA A 118 23.45 3.79 3.44
CA ALA A 118 22.88 4.08 4.75
C ALA A 118 23.39 3.11 5.84
N LEU A 119 23.68 1.85 5.48
CA LEU A 119 24.10 0.80 6.41
C LEU A 119 25.32 1.20 7.27
N PRO A 120 26.45 1.68 6.69
CA PRO A 120 27.61 2.12 7.47
C PRO A 120 27.29 3.28 8.43
N LEU A 121 26.36 4.16 8.06
CA LEU A 121 25.96 5.32 8.86
C LEU A 121 25.05 4.95 10.03
N SER A 122 24.40 3.78 9.97
CA SER A 122 23.48 3.33 11.02
C SER A 122 24.20 2.92 12.32
N GLY A 123 25.51 2.65 12.27
CA GLY A 123 26.28 2.12 13.39
C GLY A 123 25.91 0.68 13.80
N HIS A 124 25.00 0.03 13.08
CA HIS A 124 24.58 -1.35 13.34
C HIS A 124 25.33 -2.31 12.41
N SER A 125 25.75 -3.45 12.93
CA SER A 125 26.32 -4.53 12.13
C SER A 125 25.21 -5.30 11.41
N VAL A 126 25.48 -5.73 10.18
CA VAL A 126 24.58 -6.62 9.44
C VAL A 126 24.63 -7.99 10.09
N VAL A 127 23.51 -8.41 10.69
CA VAL A 127 23.35 -9.76 11.24
C VAL A 127 22.85 -10.66 10.12
N LEU A 128 23.70 -11.60 9.69
CA LEU A 128 23.31 -12.60 8.71
C LEU A 128 22.49 -13.72 9.38
N PRO A 129 21.54 -14.34 8.66
CA PRO A 129 20.79 -15.47 9.18
C PRO A 129 21.72 -16.61 9.60
N SER A 130 21.50 -17.13 10.81
CA SER A 130 22.31 -18.20 11.41
C SER A 130 21.84 -19.61 11.01
N THR A 131 20.67 -19.75 10.40
CA THR A 131 20.06 -21.04 10.05
C THR A 131 19.64 -21.10 8.59
N GLY A 132 19.67 -22.31 8.00
CA GLY A 132 19.19 -22.54 6.63
C GLY A 132 17.72 -22.17 6.46
N GLN A 133 16.88 -22.42 7.47
CA GLN A 133 15.47 -22.03 7.45
C GLN A 133 15.29 -20.50 7.37
N ALA A 134 16.09 -19.73 8.09
CA ALA A 134 16.02 -18.28 8.04
C ALA A 134 16.45 -17.73 6.66
N TRP A 135 17.42 -18.38 6.01
CA TRP A 135 17.77 -18.08 4.62
C TRP A 135 16.63 -18.37 3.65
N VAL A 136 15.95 -19.51 3.79
CA VAL A 136 14.78 -19.86 2.96
C VAL A 136 13.68 -18.79 3.11
N LEU A 137 13.35 -18.41 4.35
CA LEU A 137 12.35 -17.36 4.61
C LEU A 137 12.76 -16.01 4.03
N LEU A 138 14.04 -15.64 4.14
CA LEU A 138 14.56 -14.39 3.59
C LEU A 138 14.48 -14.36 2.06
N VAL A 139 14.84 -15.46 1.40
CA VAL A 139 14.72 -15.60 -0.06
C VAL A 139 13.26 -15.58 -0.49
N MET A 140 12.37 -16.29 0.22
CA MET A 140 10.93 -16.27 -0.06
C MET A 140 10.34 -14.87 0.08
N PHE A 141 10.70 -14.12 1.13
CA PHE A 141 10.27 -12.75 1.31
C PHE A 141 10.77 -11.82 0.19
N GLY A 142 12.05 -11.96 -0.19
CA GLY A 142 12.64 -11.21 -1.30
C GLY A 142 11.96 -11.50 -2.65
N LEU A 143 11.72 -12.76 -2.97
CA LEU A 143 11.13 -13.14 -4.25
C LEU A 143 9.62 -12.85 -4.31
N LEU A 144 8.87 -13.26 -3.29
CA LEU A 144 7.41 -13.21 -3.33
C LEU A 144 6.88 -11.81 -3.01
N THR A 145 7.40 -11.20 -1.95
CA THR A 145 6.91 -9.90 -1.48
C THR A 145 7.60 -8.76 -2.21
N MET A 146 8.94 -8.79 -2.32
CA MET A 146 9.66 -7.66 -2.90
C MET A 146 9.73 -7.70 -4.43
N ALA A 147 10.01 -8.84 -5.06
CA ALA A 147 10.11 -8.90 -6.52
C ALA A 147 8.74 -9.07 -7.19
N LEU A 148 7.98 -10.11 -6.84
CA LEU A 148 6.73 -10.43 -7.51
C LEU A 148 5.64 -9.38 -7.23
N ALA A 149 5.36 -9.06 -5.95
CA ALA A 149 4.28 -8.12 -5.63
C ALA A 149 4.56 -6.71 -6.20
N THR A 150 5.79 -6.20 -6.11
CA THR A 150 6.20 -4.92 -6.71
C THR A 150 6.07 -4.95 -8.24
N SER A 151 6.41 -6.06 -8.90
CA SER A 151 6.26 -6.20 -10.35
C SER A 151 4.79 -6.17 -10.78
N LEU A 152 3.92 -6.86 -10.04
CA LEU A 152 2.48 -6.83 -10.26
C LEU A 152 1.91 -5.43 -9.98
N TYR A 153 2.39 -4.75 -8.94
CA TYR A 153 1.96 -3.40 -8.60
C TYR A 153 2.34 -2.39 -9.69
N TYR A 154 3.57 -2.43 -10.20
CA TYR A 154 3.99 -1.58 -11.31
C TYR A 154 3.30 -1.95 -12.63
N ASP A 155 3.09 -3.23 -12.94
CA ASP A 155 2.29 -3.61 -14.11
C ASP A 155 0.86 -3.06 -14.01
N ALA A 156 0.24 -3.14 -12.83
CA ALA A 156 -1.06 -2.50 -12.57
C ALA A 156 -0.98 -0.98 -12.77
N LEU A 157 0.03 -0.30 -12.20
CA LEU A 157 0.24 1.13 -12.41
C LEU A 157 0.53 1.49 -13.88
N GLY A 158 0.97 0.56 -14.73
CA GLY A 158 1.02 0.78 -16.17
C GLY A 158 -0.37 0.87 -16.82
N ARG A 159 -1.36 0.21 -16.24
CA ARG A 159 -2.68 -0.05 -16.85
C ARG A 159 -3.83 0.73 -16.22
N ILE A 160 -3.74 1.11 -14.95
CA ILE A 160 -4.77 1.83 -14.22
C ILE A 160 -4.22 3.11 -13.57
N GLU A 161 -5.13 4.05 -13.30
CA GLU A 161 -4.83 5.31 -12.59
C GLU A 161 -4.20 5.05 -11.22
N ALA A 162 -3.27 5.93 -10.81
CA ALA A 162 -2.56 5.82 -9.55
C ALA A 162 -3.51 5.78 -8.34
N GLY A 163 -4.55 6.63 -8.34
CA GLY A 163 -5.55 6.67 -7.28
C GLY A 163 -6.27 5.34 -7.09
N ARG A 164 -6.65 4.67 -8.20
CA ARG A 164 -7.34 3.37 -8.16
C ARG A 164 -6.43 2.24 -7.68
N ALA A 165 -5.17 2.24 -8.12
CA ALA A 165 -4.17 1.29 -7.66
C ALA A 165 -3.92 1.45 -6.15
N ALA A 166 -3.71 2.67 -5.66
CA ALA A 166 -3.48 2.95 -4.25
C ALA A 166 -4.69 2.58 -3.37
N THR A 167 -5.92 2.88 -3.82
CA THR A 167 -7.12 2.44 -3.11
C THR A 167 -7.21 0.91 -3.06
N ALA A 168 -6.86 0.20 -4.13
CA ALA A 168 -6.85 -1.27 -4.13
C ALA A 168 -5.87 -1.87 -3.11
N SER A 169 -4.72 -1.23 -2.88
CA SER A 169 -3.76 -1.67 -1.86
C SER A 169 -4.35 -1.69 -0.44
N THR A 170 -5.44 -0.97 -0.18
CA THR A 170 -6.17 -1.08 1.10
C THR A 170 -6.78 -2.46 1.35
N LEU A 171 -6.82 -3.35 0.35
CA LEU A 171 -7.19 -4.76 0.53
C LEU A 171 -6.08 -5.57 1.22
N GLU A 172 -4.82 -5.14 1.20
CA GLU A 172 -3.73 -5.83 1.90
C GLU A 172 -4.02 -6.01 3.40
N PRO A 173 -4.40 -4.97 4.18
CA PRO A 173 -4.72 -5.15 5.59
C PRO A 173 -5.97 -6.01 5.80
N VAL A 174 -6.92 -6.01 4.86
CA VAL A 174 -8.07 -6.93 4.90
C VAL A 174 -7.61 -8.37 4.77
N ALA A 175 -6.75 -8.68 3.79
CA ALA A 175 -6.19 -10.01 3.62
C ALA A 175 -5.36 -10.43 4.85
N ALA A 176 -4.56 -9.52 5.40
CA ALA A 176 -3.77 -9.78 6.60
C ALA A 176 -4.64 -10.15 7.80
N VAL A 177 -5.74 -9.42 8.04
CA VAL A 177 -6.64 -9.71 9.15
C VAL A 177 -7.42 -11.00 8.94
N VAL A 178 -7.91 -11.26 7.73
CA VAL A 178 -8.58 -12.53 7.40
C VAL A 178 -7.64 -13.71 7.70
N LEU A 179 -6.38 -13.62 7.26
CA LEU A 179 -5.37 -14.64 7.55
C LEU A 179 -5.07 -14.74 9.05
N ALA A 180 -4.94 -13.62 9.76
CA ALA A 180 -4.71 -13.62 11.21
C ALA A 180 -5.84 -14.31 11.98
N THR A 181 -7.10 -14.03 11.61
CA THR A 181 -8.27 -14.66 12.23
C THR A 181 -8.34 -16.16 11.98
N PHE A 182 -7.96 -16.65 10.80
CA PHE A 182 -8.03 -18.08 10.49
C PHE A 182 -6.80 -18.89 10.90
N LEU A 183 -5.60 -18.31 10.80
CA LEU A 183 -4.34 -19.04 11.05
C LEU A 183 -3.82 -18.84 12.47
N LEU A 184 -4.04 -17.67 13.07
CA LEU A 184 -3.51 -17.31 14.39
C LEU A 184 -4.59 -17.22 15.47
N ASP A 185 -5.87 -17.41 15.11
CA ASP A 185 -7.04 -17.23 15.99
C ASP A 185 -7.16 -15.80 16.55
N GLU A 186 -6.53 -14.82 15.89
CA GLU A 186 -6.57 -13.40 16.28
C GLU A 186 -7.80 -12.71 15.68
N GLY A 187 -8.75 -12.33 16.53
CA GLY A 187 -10.05 -11.83 16.08
C GLY A 187 -10.17 -10.31 15.99
N LEU A 188 -11.14 -9.86 15.18
CA LEU A 188 -11.65 -8.48 15.23
C LEU A 188 -12.82 -8.35 16.22
N LYS A 189 -12.92 -7.18 16.86
CA LYS A 189 -14.16 -6.70 17.49
C LYS A 189 -15.22 -6.40 16.41
N PRO A 190 -16.52 -6.34 16.74
CA PRO A 190 -17.57 -6.02 15.75
C PRO A 190 -17.30 -4.76 14.91
N ARG A 191 -16.70 -3.72 15.53
CA ARG A 191 -16.28 -2.51 14.80
C ARG A 191 -15.24 -2.79 13.71
N GLY A 192 -14.31 -3.72 13.94
CA GLY A 192 -13.29 -4.06 12.95
C GLY A 192 -13.89 -4.73 11.72
N TRP A 193 -14.89 -5.61 11.92
CA TRP A 193 -15.64 -6.21 10.82
C TRP A 193 -16.41 -5.18 9.99
N ALA A 194 -17.00 -4.16 10.62
CA ALA A 194 -17.60 -3.06 9.89
C ALA A 194 -16.55 -2.30 9.05
N GLY A 195 -15.35 -2.07 9.60
CA GLY A 195 -14.24 -1.48 8.86
C GLY A 195 -13.83 -2.29 7.64
N LEU A 196 -13.74 -3.62 7.79
CA LEU A 196 -13.46 -4.53 6.67
C LEU A 196 -14.50 -4.40 5.56
N VAL A 197 -15.78 -4.38 5.89
CA VAL A 197 -16.86 -4.21 4.89
C VAL A 197 -16.76 -2.87 4.18
N MET A 198 -16.41 -1.79 4.89
CA MET A 198 -16.19 -0.47 4.28
C MET A 198 -15.05 -0.48 3.28
N VAL A 199 -13.91 -1.13 3.60
CA VAL A 199 -12.78 -1.28 2.67
C VAL A 199 -13.22 -2.02 1.41
N VAL A 200 -13.82 -3.20 1.57
CA VAL A 200 -14.25 -4.04 0.45
C VAL A 200 -15.25 -3.28 -0.44
N THR A 201 -16.20 -2.57 0.17
CA THR A 201 -17.21 -1.79 -0.55
C THR A 201 -16.59 -0.62 -1.30
N GLY A 202 -15.67 0.12 -0.67
CA GLY A 202 -14.97 1.25 -1.28
C GLY A 202 -14.16 0.82 -2.51
N VAL A 203 -13.38 -0.25 -2.37
CA VAL A 203 -12.58 -0.79 -3.47
C VAL A 203 -13.48 -1.36 -4.57
N ALA A 204 -14.41 -2.27 -4.25
CA ALA A 204 -15.28 -2.91 -5.23
C ALA A 204 -16.13 -1.88 -6.00
N GLY A 205 -16.71 -0.90 -5.29
CA GLY A 205 -17.46 0.19 -5.91
C GLY A 205 -16.60 1.01 -6.88
N GLY A 206 -15.34 1.27 -6.52
CA GLY A 206 -14.42 2.05 -7.37
C GLY A 206 -14.12 1.35 -8.68
N TYR A 207 -13.93 0.03 -8.65
CA TYR A 207 -13.71 -0.78 -9.85
C TYR A 207 -14.98 -1.00 -10.66
N ALA A 208 -16.13 -1.20 -10.02
CA ALA A 208 -17.41 -1.38 -10.71
C ALA A 208 -17.78 -0.15 -11.55
N ILE A 209 -17.57 1.06 -11.01
CA ILE A 209 -17.83 2.32 -11.71
C ILE A 209 -16.87 2.52 -12.89
N ALA A 210 -15.61 2.17 -12.72
CA ALA A 210 -14.66 2.23 -13.82
C ALA A 210 -15.04 1.26 -14.95
N ALA A 211 -15.48 0.05 -14.61
CA ALA A 211 -15.95 -0.93 -15.58
C ALA A 211 -17.22 -0.49 -16.32
N SER A 212 -18.15 0.19 -15.64
CA SER A 212 -19.38 0.69 -16.28
C SER A 212 -19.12 1.85 -17.24
N ARG A 213 -18.14 2.72 -16.95
CA ARG A 213 -17.69 3.78 -17.87
C ARG A 213 -17.07 3.21 -19.15
N ALA A 214 -16.14 2.26 -19.02
CA ALA A 214 -15.50 1.61 -20.17
C ALA A 214 -16.50 0.91 -21.13
N ARG A 215 -17.57 0.33 -20.58
CA ARG A 215 -18.66 -0.28 -21.37
C ARG A 215 -19.52 0.74 -22.10
N ARG A 216 -19.64 1.96 -21.59
CA ARG A 216 -20.42 3.03 -22.25
C ARG A 216 -19.68 3.58 -23.46
N ASP A 217 -18.39 3.83 -23.30
CA ASP A 217 -17.57 4.45 -24.35
C ASP A 217 -17.44 3.54 -25.59
N THR A 218 -17.39 2.22 -25.38
CA THR A 218 -17.33 1.21 -26.45
C THR A 218 -18.63 1.07 -27.25
N HIS A 219 -19.79 1.43 -26.68
CA HIS A 219 -21.08 1.38 -27.39
C HIS A 219 -21.28 2.63 -28.25
N THR A 220 -20.86 3.80 -27.77
CA THR A 220 -20.93 5.05 -28.54
C THR A 220 -20.05 5.08 -29.79
N ASP A 221 -18.93 4.35 -29.80
CA ASP A 221 -18.06 4.22 -30.99
C ASP A 221 -18.59 3.23 -32.04
N GLN A 222 -19.58 2.39 -31.72
CA GLN A 222 -20.19 1.46 -32.68
C GLN A 222 -21.41 2.06 -33.40
N ASP A 223 -21.99 3.12 -32.85
CA ASP A 223 -23.21 3.77 -33.36
C ASP A 223 -22.93 5.08 -34.12
N GLY A 224 -21.67 5.48 -34.30
CA GLY A 224 -21.22 6.70 -35.01
C GLY A 224 -20.47 6.39 -36.31
#